data_AF-A0A2X0J036-F1
#
_entry.id   AF-A0A2X0J036-F1
#
_cell.length_a   1.000
_cell.length_b   1.000
_cell.length_c   1.000
_cell.angle_alpha   90.00
_cell.angle_beta   90.00
_cell.angle_gamma   90.00
#
_symmetry.space_group_name_H-M   'P 1'
#
loop_
_entity.id
_entity.type
_entity.pdbx_description
1 polymer ?
#
loop_
_entity_poly.entity_id
_entity_poly.type
_entity_poly.pdbx_seq_one_letter_code
_entity_poly.pdbx_strand_id
1 'polypeptide(L)' 'LLDEWAYARPYRTEQERRDAYPGWLHTYNHHRGHTALKGRPPASRVPNLTGQNT' A
#
# COMPACT_ATOMS: atom_id res chain seq x y z
N LEU A 1 1.84 11.08 -8.62
CA LEU A 1 0.79 11.53 -7.67
C LEU A 1 -0.56 10.88 -7.97
N LEU A 2 -0.95 10.69 -9.24
CA LEU A 2 -2.24 10.06 -9.58
C LEU A 2 -2.32 8.56 -9.25
N ASP A 3 -1.20 7.85 -9.15
CA ASP A 3 -1.18 6.40 -8.83
C ASP A 3 -1.42 6.09 -7.34
N GLU A 4 -1.55 7.12 -6.50
CA GLU A 4 -1.78 6.95 -5.07
C GLU A 4 -3.26 6.69 -4.81
N TRP A 5 -3.58 5.88 -3.80
CA TRP A 5 -4.93 5.35 -3.58
C TRP A 5 -6.03 6.42 -3.65
N ALA A 6 -5.78 7.61 -3.12
CA ALA A 6 -6.77 8.69 -3.08
C ALA A 6 -7.16 9.21 -4.48
N TYR A 7 -6.32 9.00 -5.49
CA TYR A 7 -6.46 9.58 -6.83
C TYR A 7 -6.39 8.56 -7.97
N ALA A 8 -6.12 7.28 -7.67
CA ALA A 8 -5.95 6.22 -8.67
C ALA A 8 -7.19 5.98 -9.54
N ARG A 9 -8.37 6.35 -9.05
CA ARG A 9 -9.64 6.31 -9.78
C ARG A 9 -10.65 7.29 -9.18
N PRO A 10 -11.69 7.68 -9.94
CA PRO A 10 -12.85 8.33 -9.36
C PRO A 10 -13.56 7.37 -8.39
N TYR A 11 -13.87 7.85 -7.19
CA TYR A 11 -14.72 7.18 -6.21
C TYR A 11 -16.08 7.90 -6.16
N ARG A 12 -17.16 7.13 -6.02
CA ARG A 12 -18.52 7.69 -5.92
C ARG A 12 -18.80 8.21 -4.52
N THR A 13 -18.17 7.63 -3.50
CA THR A 13 -18.30 8.05 -2.10
C THR A 13 -16.96 7.97 -1.39
N GLU A 14 -16.85 8.70 -0.27
CA GLU A 14 -15.71 8.59 0.63
C GLU A 14 -15.59 7.18 1.24
N GLN A 15 -16.72 6.51 1.50
CA GLN A 15 -16.72 5.15 2.02
C GLN A 15 -16.06 4.19 1.03
N GLU A 16 -16.41 4.26 -0.26
CA GLU A 16 -15.79 3.44 -1.31
C GLU A 16 -14.27 3.66 -1.37
N ARG A 17 -13.83 4.93 -1.22
CA ARG A 17 -12.42 5.27 -1.18
C ARG A 17 -11.73 4.66 0.04
N ARG A 18 -12.37 4.68 1.21
CA ARG A 18 -11.84 4.08 2.44
C ARG A 18 -11.78 2.55 2.37
N ASP A 19 -12.78 1.92 1.75
CA ASP A 19 -12.82 0.46 1.60
C ASP A 19 -11.73 -0.05 0.63
N ALA A 20 -11.32 0.77 -0.33
CA ALA A 20 -10.19 0.47 -1.22
C ALA A 20 -8.81 0.60 -0.52
N TYR A 21 -8.73 1.33 0.59
CA TYR A 21 -7.47 1.67 1.24
C TYR A 21 -6.68 0.45 1.76
N PRO A 22 -7.28 -0.54 2.47
CA PRO A 22 -6.53 -1.68 2.97
C PRO A 22 -5.85 -2.51 1.88
N GLY A 23 -6.52 -2.75 0.76
CA GLY A 23 -5.95 -3.50 -0.37
C GLY A 23 -4.79 -2.74 -1.04
N TRP A 24 -4.94 -1.43 -1.20
CA TRP A 24 -3.86 -0.58 -1.70
C TRP A 24 -2.68 -0.56 -0.72
N LEU A 25 -2.93 -0.46 0.58
CA LEU A 25 -1.90 -0.44 1.62
C LEU A 25 -1.08 -1.74 1.63
N HIS A 26 -1.73 -2.90 1.47
CA HIS A 26 -1.03 -4.17 1.33
C HIS A 26 -0.11 -4.16 0.10
N THR A 27 -0.62 -3.70 -1.04
CA THR A 27 0.17 -3.62 -2.28
C THR A 27 1.36 -2.68 -2.15
N TYR A 28 1.15 -1.50 -1.56
CA TYR A 28 2.20 -0.53 -1.30
C TYR A 28 3.29 -1.10 -0.40
N ASN A 29 2.89 -1.70 0.73
CA ASN A 29 3.84 -2.17 1.74
C ASN A 29 4.58 -3.45 1.36
N HIS A 30 3.95 -4.34 0.59
CA HIS A 30 4.50 -5.68 0.34
C HIS A 30 4.94 -5.93 -1.11
N HIS A 31 4.38 -5.21 -2.09
CA HIS A 31 4.60 -5.51 -3.51
C HIS A 31 5.26 -4.36 -4.29
N ARG A 32 5.01 -3.09 -3.92
CA ARG A 32 5.53 -1.93 -4.65
C ARG A 32 7.02 -1.72 -4.35
N GLY A 33 7.86 -1.82 -5.37
CA GLY A 33 9.28 -1.50 -5.25
C GLY A 33 9.55 -0.01 -5.14
N HIS A 34 10.42 0.39 -4.22
CA HIS A 34 10.85 1.79 -4.08
C HIS A 34 12.32 1.96 -4.48
N THR A 35 12.63 2.99 -5.27
CA THR A 35 14.00 3.31 -5.72
C THR A 35 14.95 3.53 -4.55
N ALA A 36 14.51 4.27 -3.52
CA ALA A 36 15.25 4.47 -2.28
C ALA A 36 15.55 3.16 -1.51
N LEU A 37 14.79 2.11 -1.78
CA LEU A 37 14.95 0.78 -1.18
C LEU A 37 15.58 -0.24 -2.15
N LYS A 38 16.30 0.24 -3.18
CA LYS A 38 16.89 -0.62 -4.23
C LYS A 38 15.85 -1.51 -4.93
N GLY A 39 14.65 -0.96 -5.16
CA GLY A 39 13.54 -1.66 -5.80
C GLY A 39 12.77 -2.60 -4.87
N ARG A 40 13.09 -2.64 -3.58
CA ARG A 40 12.38 -3.47 -2.61
C ARG A 40 11.15 -2.76 -2.03
N PRO A 41 10.15 -3.52 -1.56
CA PRO A 41 8.98 -2.94 -0.90
C PRO A 41 9.30 -2.47 0.53
N PRO A 42 8.49 -1.57 1.12
CA PRO A 42 8.69 -1.05 2.46
C PRO A 42 8.82 -2.14 3.54
N ALA A 43 8.01 -3.20 3.47
CA ALA A 43 8.05 -4.31 4.42
C ALA A 43 9.42 -5.03 4.47
N SER A 44 10.22 -4.96 3.39
CA SER A 44 11.58 -5.54 3.38
C SER A 44 12.55 -4.90 4.38
N ARG A 45 12.19 -3.74 4.95
CA ARG A 45 12.98 -3.03 5.96
C ARG A 45 12.71 -3.49 7.38
N VAL A 46 11.62 -4.26 7.60
CA VAL A 46 11.25 -4.74 8.93
C VAL A 46 11.48 -6.26 8.97
N PRO A 47 12.64 -6.73 9.46
CA PRO A 47 13.00 -8.15 9.37
C PRO A 47 12.17 -9.07 10.28
N ASN A 48 11.42 -8.54 11.24
CA ASN A 48 10.66 -9.33 12.23
C ASN A 48 9.44 -8.55 12.74
N LEU A 49 8.40 -8.37 11.91
CA LEU A 49 7.11 -7.88 12.37
C LEU A 49 6.35 -9.06 13.02
N THR A 50 6.48 -9.19 14.34
CA THR A 50 5.68 -10.14 15.11
C THR A 50 4.20 -9.81 14.94
N GLY A 51 3.39 -10.77 14.49
CA GLY A 51 1.92 -10.69 14.48
C GLY A 51 1.23 -10.38 13.13
N GLN A 52 1.94 -10.36 12.00
CA GLN A 52 1.31 -10.15 10.68
C GLN A 52 1.13 -11.46 9.91
N ASN A 53 0.15 -12.28 10.31
CA ASN A 53 -0.57 -13.27 9.48
C ASN A 53 -1.71 -13.91 10.31
N THR A 54 -2.54 -13.10 10.95
CA THR A 54 -3.86 -13.53 11.43
C THR A 54 -4.90 -12.59 10.87
#